data_AF-I7BY88-F1
#
_entry.id   AF-I7BY88-F1
#
_cell.length_a   1.000
_cell.length_b   1.000
_cell.length_c   1.000
_cell.angle_alpha   90.00
_cell.angle_beta   90.00
_cell.angle_gamma   90.00
#
_symmetry.space_group_name_H-M   'P 1'
#
loop_
_entity.id
_entity.type
_entity.pdbx_description
1 polymer ?
#
loop_
_entity_poly.entity_id
_entity_poly.type
_entity_poly.pdbx_seq_one_letter_code
_entity_poly.pdbx_strand_id
1 'polypeptide(L)'
;MGEAAPAQVLPALREGQDCNVHGLQLKDLWTQPPKPFTEGDLIKAMKNVAKLVDDPRLKQKLKETTGIGTEATRASIIQGLLDRGYLVKNGKALSATPAAFSLIDAVPRAIADPGTTAIWEQALDMVQSGEMTLEEFVARQSAWMGKLVERCSGMRMTISGPAAGAAPPWKKKRRGGGGKSKAAGNKATPSKPRQARKKRAPL
;
A
#
# COMPACT_ATOMS: atom_id res chain seq x y z
N MET A 1 -5.76 15.05 3.26
CA MET A 1 -5.22 15.69 2.04
C MET A 1 -4.31 16.80 2.52
N GLY A 2 -3.01 16.69 2.28
CA GLY A 2 -2.10 17.81 2.52
C GLY A 2 -2.24 18.74 1.33
N GLU A 3 -2.82 19.91 1.57
CA GLU A 3 -2.91 20.99 0.59
C GLU A 3 -1.49 21.38 0.21
N ALA A 4 -1.12 21.17 -1.06
CA ALA A 4 0.13 21.71 -1.56
C ALA A 4 -0.04 23.23 -1.55
N ALA A 5 0.76 23.92 -0.74
CA ALA A 5 0.75 25.38 -0.71
C ALA A 5 0.95 25.90 -2.14
N PRO A 6 0.19 26.94 -2.56
CA PRO A 6 0.32 27.48 -3.90
C PRO A 6 1.78 27.88 -4.16
N ALA A 7 2.23 27.69 -5.40
CA ALA A 7 3.60 28.02 -5.80
C ALA A 7 3.91 29.47 -5.40
N GLN A 8 4.78 29.63 -4.42
CA GLN A 8 5.23 30.93 -3.94
C GLN A 8 6.02 31.59 -5.07
N VAL A 9 5.56 32.75 -5.52
CA VAL A 9 6.37 33.61 -6.39
C VAL A 9 7.53 34.12 -5.54
N LEU A 10 8.73 33.67 -5.88
CA LEU A 10 9.95 34.14 -5.24
C LEU A 10 10.33 35.52 -5.82
N PRO A 11 10.80 36.47 -4.99
CA PRO A 11 11.26 37.76 -5.48
C PRO A 11 12.53 37.60 -6.32
N ALA A 12 12.80 38.57 -7.21
CA ALA A 12 14.05 38.62 -7.95
C ALA A 12 15.22 38.90 -7.00
N LEU A 13 16.21 38.01 -6.97
CA LEU A 13 17.41 38.11 -6.15
C LEU A 13 18.66 38.16 -7.04
N ARG A 14 19.74 38.75 -6.52
CA ARG A 14 21.07 38.77 -7.16
C ARG A 14 22.07 37.96 -6.35
N GLU A 15 23.05 37.35 -7.01
CA GLU A 15 24.15 36.69 -6.33
C GLU A 15 24.89 37.69 -5.41
N GLY A 16 25.19 37.28 -4.18
CA GLY A 16 25.80 38.13 -3.17
C GLY A 16 24.84 39.11 -2.47
N GLN A 17 23.54 39.06 -2.74
CA GLN A 17 22.55 39.89 -2.04
C GLN A 17 22.32 39.40 -0.60
N ASP A 18 22.59 40.26 0.37
CA ASP A 18 22.27 39.99 1.78
C ASP A 18 20.76 39.91 2.00
N CYS A 19 20.31 38.82 2.63
CA CYS A 19 18.90 38.57 2.94
C CYS A 19 18.70 38.39 4.45
N ASN A 20 17.80 39.18 5.04
CA ASN A 20 17.49 39.08 6.46
C ASN A 20 16.57 37.89 6.75
N VAL A 21 16.97 37.04 7.70
CA VAL A 21 16.13 35.94 8.21
C VAL A 21 15.17 36.52 9.25
N HIS A 22 13.89 36.65 8.87
CA HIS A 22 12.86 37.22 9.74
C HIS A 22 12.37 36.28 10.86
N GLY A 23 12.63 34.97 10.74
CA GLY A 23 12.22 34.01 11.74
C GLY A 23 12.74 32.60 11.44
N LEU A 24 12.91 31.83 12.51
CA LEU A 24 13.27 30.42 12.45
C LEU A 24 12.17 29.61 13.15
N GLN A 25 11.68 28.59 12.46
CA GLN A 25 10.71 27.66 13.02
C GLN A 25 11.29 26.25 13.03
N LEU A 26 11.45 25.67 14.23
CA LEU A 26 11.77 24.25 14.36
C LEU A 26 10.53 23.42 14.03
N LYS A 27 10.65 22.50 13.07
CA LYS A 27 9.57 21.59 12.68
C LYS A 27 9.91 20.17 13.11
N ASP A 28 9.25 19.71 14.16
CA ASP A 28 9.32 18.32 14.59
C ASP A 28 8.49 17.44 13.66
N LEU A 29 9.16 16.63 12.84
CA LEU A 29 8.54 15.74 11.88
C LEU A 29 8.81 14.28 12.22
N TRP A 30 7.82 13.44 11.90
CA TRP A 30 7.90 11.99 12.08
C TRP A 30 7.75 11.30 10.73
N THR A 31 8.51 10.22 10.52
CA THR A 31 8.29 9.35 9.36
C THR A 31 6.92 8.69 9.48
N GLN A 32 6.28 8.48 8.33
CA GLN A 32 5.03 7.74 8.27
C GLN A 32 5.29 6.40 7.60
N PRO A 33 4.61 5.33 8.04
CA PRO A 33 4.68 4.06 7.33
C PRO A 33 4.20 4.24 5.89
N PRO A 34 4.66 3.39 4.95
CA PRO A 34 4.17 3.42 3.58
C PRO A 34 2.65 3.34 3.54
N LYS A 35 2.05 4.08 2.61
CA LYS A 35 0.61 4.01 2.39
C LYS A 35 0.24 2.60 1.91
N PRO A 36 -0.89 2.03 2.37
CA PRO A 36 -1.39 0.79 1.81
C PRO A 36 -1.62 0.92 0.30
N PHE A 37 -1.39 -0.17 -0.43
CA PHE A 37 -1.71 -0.22 -1.85
C PHE A 37 -3.20 -0.03 -2.09
N THR A 38 -3.57 0.78 -3.08
CA THR A 38 -4.87 0.68 -3.75
C THR A 38 -4.74 -0.22 -4.98
N GLU A 39 -5.85 -0.52 -5.67
CA GLU A 39 -5.78 -1.23 -6.96
C GLU A 39 -4.94 -0.47 -7.99
N GLY A 40 -5.12 0.85 -8.09
CA GLY A 40 -4.33 1.68 -8.99
C GLY A 40 -2.84 1.68 -8.64
N ASP A 41 -2.51 1.71 -7.34
CA ASP A 41 -1.12 1.59 -6.90
C ASP A 41 -0.54 0.22 -7.23
N LEU A 42 -1.32 -0.86 -7.10
CA LEU A 42 -0.88 -2.21 -7.39
C LEU A 42 -0.68 -2.42 -8.90
N ILE A 43 -1.58 -1.93 -9.75
CA ILE A 43 -1.40 -1.91 -11.22
C ILE A 43 -0.12 -1.14 -11.58
N LYS A 44 0.09 0.03 -10.95
CA LYS A 44 1.30 0.82 -11.16
C LYS A 44 2.54 0.07 -10.69
N ALA A 45 2.47 -0.69 -9.60
CA ALA A 45 3.57 -1.53 -9.13
C ALA A 45 3.86 -2.67 -10.11
N MET A 46 2.85 -3.36 -10.62
CA MET A 46 3.00 -4.41 -11.65
C MET A 46 3.70 -3.86 -12.90
N LYS A 47 3.34 -2.65 -13.35
CA LYS A 47 4.01 -1.95 -14.46
C LYS A 47 5.48 -1.60 -14.18
N ASN A 48 5.79 -1.25 -12.92
CA ASN A 48 7.11 -0.77 -12.52
C ASN A 48 7.92 -1.81 -11.74
N VAL A 49 7.56 -3.09 -11.85
CA VAL A 49 8.14 -4.20 -11.08
C VAL A 49 9.65 -4.35 -11.31
N ALA A 50 10.16 -3.87 -12.45
CA ALA A 50 11.59 -3.78 -12.75
C ALA A 50 12.41 -3.08 -11.66
N LYS A 51 11.79 -2.21 -10.83
CA LYS A 51 12.47 -1.57 -9.69
C LYS A 51 12.86 -2.54 -8.58
N LEU A 52 12.23 -3.72 -8.53
CA LEU A 52 12.47 -4.76 -7.53
C LEU A 52 13.51 -5.80 -8.00
N VAL A 53 14.06 -5.63 -9.20
CA VAL A 53 15.08 -6.52 -9.78
C VAL A 53 16.42 -5.81 -9.80
N ASP A 54 17.43 -6.48 -9.26
CA ASP A 54 18.80 -5.96 -9.15
C ASP A 54 19.59 -6.16 -10.45
N ASP A 55 19.41 -7.32 -11.11
CA ASP A 55 20.09 -7.63 -12.37
C ASP A 55 19.72 -6.61 -13.47
N PRO A 56 20.69 -5.84 -14.00
CA PRO A 56 20.43 -4.80 -15.01
C PRO A 56 19.79 -5.33 -16.30
N ARG A 57 20.16 -6.54 -16.74
CA ARG A 57 19.64 -7.15 -17.98
C ARG A 57 18.19 -7.57 -17.80
N LEU A 58 17.87 -8.23 -16.68
CA LEU A 58 16.48 -8.63 -16.38
C LEU A 58 15.60 -7.41 -16.15
N LYS A 59 16.12 -6.40 -15.47
CA LYS A 59 15.45 -5.11 -15.27
C LYS A 59 15.12 -4.42 -16.59
N GLN A 60 16.06 -4.44 -17.54
CA GLN A 60 15.84 -3.86 -18.86
C GLN A 60 14.73 -4.60 -19.61
N LYS A 61 14.76 -5.94 -19.61
CA LYS A 61 13.71 -6.75 -20.24
C LYS A 61 12.32 -6.52 -19.65
N LEU A 62 12.22 -6.35 -18.32
CA LEU A 62 10.96 -5.98 -17.66
C LEU A 62 10.48 -4.57 -18.01
N LYS A 63 11.37 -3.63 -18.34
CA LYS A 63 10.96 -2.29 -18.80
C LYS A 63 10.38 -2.35 -20.21
N GLU A 64 11.01 -3.12 -21.10
CA GLU A 64 10.56 -3.32 -22.48
C GLU A 64 9.17 -3.96 -22.53
N THR A 65 8.95 -5.00 -21.73
CA THR A 65 7.65 -5.67 -21.58
C THR A 65 6.65 -4.89 -20.72
N THR A 66 7.03 -3.70 -20.24
CA THR A 66 6.19 -2.82 -19.41
C THR A 66 5.75 -3.48 -18.08
N GLY A 67 6.60 -4.34 -17.50
CA GLY A 67 6.42 -4.97 -16.20
C GLY A 67 5.86 -6.39 -16.29
N ILE A 68 5.13 -6.82 -15.24
CA ILE A 68 4.47 -8.13 -15.23
C ILE A 68 3.01 -8.02 -15.68
N GLY A 69 2.60 -8.94 -16.55
CA GLY A 69 1.31 -8.92 -17.21
C GLY A 69 1.13 -7.73 -18.16
N THR A 70 0.11 -7.80 -19.00
CA THR A 70 -0.24 -6.75 -19.96
C THR A 70 -1.29 -5.79 -19.38
N GLU A 71 -1.42 -4.60 -19.96
CA GLU A 71 -2.44 -3.63 -19.55
C GLU A 71 -3.85 -4.24 -19.48
N ALA A 72 -4.20 -5.07 -20.47
CA ALA A 72 -5.49 -5.74 -20.56
C ALA A 72 -5.74 -6.80 -19.46
N THR A 73 -4.69 -7.34 -18.83
CA THR A 73 -4.80 -8.49 -17.91
C THR A 73 -4.59 -8.15 -16.44
N ARG A 74 -3.98 -7.00 -16.12
CA ARG A 74 -3.67 -6.65 -14.71
C ARG A 74 -4.90 -6.53 -13.83
N ALA A 75 -5.96 -5.89 -14.34
CA ALA A 75 -7.19 -5.72 -13.58
C ALA A 75 -7.85 -7.08 -13.26
N SER A 76 -7.89 -7.99 -14.24
CA SER A 76 -8.48 -9.32 -14.04
C SER A 76 -7.64 -10.20 -13.10
N ILE A 77 -6.31 -10.09 -13.13
CA ILE A 77 -5.43 -10.78 -12.16
C ILE A 77 -5.72 -10.30 -10.74
N ILE A 78 -5.80 -8.98 -10.51
CA ILE A 78 -6.10 -8.42 -9.18
C ILE A 78 -7.50 -8.87 -8.72
N GLN A 79 -8.47 -8.86 -9.62
CA GLN A 79 -9.83 -9.36 -9.32
C GLN A 79 -9.79 -10.84 -8.94
N GLY A 80 -9.05 -11.68 -9.66
CA GLY A 80 -8.88 -13.09 -9.32
C GLY A 80 -8.23 -13.32 -7.95
N LEU A 81 -7.33 -12.45 -7.51
CA LEU A 81 -6.75 -12.51 -6.16
C LEU A 81 -7.76 -12.13 -5.06
N LEU A 82 -8.68 -11.21 -5.36
CA LEU A 82 -9.79 -10.84 -4.48
C LEU A 82 -10.81 -11.98 -4.39
N ASP A 83 -11.21 -12.53 -5.53
CA ASP A 83 -12.22 -13.60 -5.61
C ASP A 83 -11.76 -14.87 -4.89
N ARG A 84 -10.46 -15.17 -4.95
CA ARG A 84 -9.83 -16.29 -4.23
C ARG A 84 -9.56 -16.01 -2.75
N GLY A 85 -9.88 -14.81 -2.25
CA GLY A 85 -9.69 -14.44 -0.85
C GLY A 85 -8.24 -14.22 -0.43
N TYR A 86 -7.31 -13.99 -1.37
CA TYR A 86 -5.92 -13.65 -1.07
C TYR A 86 -5.75 -12.16 -0.78
N LEU A 87 -6.58 -11.32 -1.40
CA LEU A 87 -6.67 -9.90 -1.11
C LEU A 87 -8.04 -9.57 -0.51
N VAL A 88 -8.07 -8.55 0.35
CA VAL A 88 -9.30 -7.94 0.85
C VAL A 88 -9.26 -6.42 0.66
N LYS A 89 -10.43 -5.83 0.39
CA LYS A 89 -10.61 -4.38 0.28
C LYS A 89 -11.08 -3.79 1.61
N ASN A 90 -10.45 -2.69 2.01
CA ASN A 90 -10.86 -1.83 3.13
C ASN A 90 -11.03 -0.40 2.61
N GLY A 91 -12.23 -0.09 2.10
CA GLY A 91 -12.42 1.11 1.29
C GLY A 91 -11.60 1.02 0.00
N LYS A 92 -10.69 1.97 -0.22
CA LYS A 92 -9.78 1.96 -1.38
C LYS A 92 -8.50 1.15 -1.16
N ALA A 93 -8.19 0.78 0.09
CA ALA A 93 -6.96 0.07 0.43
C ALA A 93 -7.12 -1.44 0.22
N LEU A 94 -6.07 -2.07 -0.30
CA LEU A 94 -5.91 -3.52 -0.43
C LEU A 94 -5.05 -4.04 0.71
N SER A 95 -5.28 -5.30 1.10
CA SER A 95 -4.53 -5.97 2.15
C SER A 95 -4.46 -7.47 1.86
N ALA A 96 -3.29 -8.07 2.08
CA ALA A 96 -3.12 -9.51 1.99
C ALA A 96 -3.78 -10.22 3.19
N THR A 97 -4.38 -11.37 2.95
CA THR A 97 -4.99 -12.21 4.00
C THR A 97 -3.97 -13.17 4.61
N PRO A 98 -4.26 -13.79 5.78
CA PRO A 98 -3.43 -14.85 6.33
C PRO A 98 -3.20 -16.02 5.36
N ALA A 99 -4.20 -16.35 4.53
CA ALA A 99 -4.08 -17.34 3.47
C ALA A 99 -3.07 -16.91 2.39
N ALA A 100 -3.05 -15.63 2.01
CA ALA A 100 -2.05 -15.10 1.08
C ALA A 100 -0.63 -15.16 1.64
N PHE A 101 -0.43 -14.83 2.92
CA PHE A 101 0.89 -14.98 3.56
C PHE A 101 1.34 -16.45 3.56
N SER A 102 0.44 -17.36 3.95
CA SER A 102 0.73 -18.81 3.92
C SER A 102 1.11 -19.29 2.52
N LEU A 103 0.43 -18.77 1.48
CA LEU A 103 0.76 -19.08 0.08
C LEU A 103 2.13 -18.51 -0.31
N ILE A 104 2.42 -17.25 0.02
CA ILE A 104 3.71 -16.62 -0.27
C ILE A 104 4.86 -17.39 0.38
N ASP A 105 4.67 -17.87 1.62
CA ASP A 105 5.66 -18.66 2.33
C ASP A 105 5.87 -20.06 1.71
N ALA A 106 4.82 -20.64 1.11
CA ALA A 106 4.88 -21.95 0.47
C ALA A 106 5.43 -21.91 -0.97
N VAL A 107 5.26 -20.80 -1.69
CA VAL A 107 5.71 -20.68 -3.08
C VAL A 107 7.23 -20.56 -3.12
N PRO A 108 7.94 -21.39 -3.91
CA PRO A 108 9.38 -21.25 -4.10
C PRO A 108 9.75 -19.84 -4.56
N ARG A 109 10.74 -19.23 -3.92
CA ARG A 109 11.17 -17.84 -4.20
C ARG A 109 11.43 -17.58 -5.68
N ALA A 110 11.97 -18.56 -6.41
CA ALA A 110 12.20 -18.45 -7.84
C ALA A 110 10.91 -18.20 -8.66
N ILE A 111 9.77 -18.75 -8.24
CA ILE A 111 8.48 -18.55 -8.92
C ILE A 111 7.91 -17.16 -8.59
N ALA A 112 8.10 -16.68 -7.38
CA ALA A 112 7.63 -15.37 -6.94
C ALA A 112 8.52 -14.20 -7.40
N ASP A 113 9.72 -14.48 -7.90
CA ASP A 113 10.68 -13.48 -8.36
C ASP A 113 10.28 -12.93 -9.75
N PRO A 114 10.06 -11.60 -9.89
CA PRO A 114 9.79 -10.99 -11.19
C PRO A 114 10.94 -11.15 -12.19
N GLY A 115 12.18 -11.38 -11.73
CA GLY A 115 13.30 -11.71 -12.60
C GLY A 115 13.06 -12.98 -13.43
N THR A 116 12.41 -13.98 -12.85
CA THR A 116 12.04 -15.22 -13.56
C THR A 116 11.06 -14.95 -14.70
N THR A 117 10.10 -14.03 -14.52
CA THR A 117 9.22 -13.60 -15.62
C THR A 117 10.02 -12.97 -16.75
N ALA A 118 11.02 -12.14 -16.45
CA ALA A 118 11.89 -11.55 -17.45
C ALA A 118 12.65 -12.60 -18.28
N ILE A 119 13.11 -13.67 -17.63
CA ILE A 119 13.77 -14.81 -18.29
C ILE A 119 12.81 -15.50 -19.26
N TRP A 120 11.55 -15.71 -18.87
CA TRP A 120 10.56 -16.33 -19.75
C TRP A 120 10.23 -15.45 -20.95
N GLU A 121 10.02 -14.15 -20.74
CA GLU A 121 9.79 -13.22 -21.84
C GLU A 121 10.98 -13.21 -22.82
N GLN A 122 12.22 -13.29 -22.32
CA GLN A 122 13.38 -13.44 -23.20
C GLN A 122 13.37 -14.77 -23.97
N ALA A 123 13.02 -15.88 -23.33
CA ALA A 123 12.93 -17.16 -24.02
C ALA A 123 11.82 -17.16 -25.08
N LEU A 124 10.69 -16.49 -24.82
CA LEU A 124 9.61 -16.32 -25.79
C LEU A 124 10.04 -15.47 -27.00
N ASP A 125 10.83 -14.40 -26.80
CA ASP A 125 11.45 -13.66 -27.91
C ASP A 125 12.38 -14.54 -28.76
N MET A 126 13.18 -15.40 -28.12
CA MET A 126 14.07 -16.33 -28.83
C MET A 126 13.27 -17.32 -29.69
N VAL A 127 12.12 -17.78 -29.18
CA VAL A 127 11.19 -18.61 -29.97
C VAL A 127 10.61 -17.81 -31.14
N GLN A 128 10.19 -16.58 -30.91
CA GLN A 128 9.64 -15.71 -31.96
C GLN A 128 10.66 -15.40 -33.06
N SER A 129 11.93 -15.21 -32.71
CA SER A 129 13.02 -14.92 -33.65
C SER A 129 13.59 -16.16 -34.34
N GLY A 130 13.24 -17.37 -33.87
CA GLY A 130 13.77 -18.64 -34.39
C GLY A 130 15.13 -19.03 -33.81
N GLU A 131 15.65 -18.32 -32.82
CA GLU A 131 16.89 -18.65 -32.10
C GLU A 131 16.73 -19.87 -31.16
N MET A 132 15.50 -20.17 -30.74
CA MET A 132 15.13 -21.34 -29.94
C MET A 132 13.88 -21.97 -30.54
N THR A 133 13.77 -23.30 -30.55
CA THR A 133 12.53 -23.95 -30.99
C THR A 133 11.49 -23.97 -29.87
N LEU A 134 10.20 -24.03 -30.24
CA LEU A 134 9.13 -24.16 -29.25
C LEU A 134 9.27 -25.46 -28.45
N GLU A 135 9.70 -26.54 -29.09
CA GLU A 135 9.94 -27.84 -28.45
C GLU A 135 11.03 -27.74 -27.39
N GLU A 136 12.12 -27.05 -27.70
CA GLU A 136 13.21 -26.84 -26.75
C GLU A 136 12.75 -25.99 -25.56
N PHE A 137 11.99 -24.91 -25.81
CA PHE A 137 11.41 -24.10 -24.75
C PHE A 137 10.53 -24.95 -23.83
N VAL A 138 9.57 -25.69 -24.39
CA VAL A 138 8.64 -26.53 -23.61
C VAL A 138 9.38 -27.61 -22.83
N ALA A 139 10.41 -28.23 -23.40
CA ALA A 139 11.23 -29.24 -22.72
C ALA A 139 11.95 -28.64 -21.50
N ARG A 140 12.58 -27.46 -21.66
CA ARG A 140 13.25 -26.75 -20.57
C ARG A 140 12.29 -26.37 -19.44
N GLN A 141 11.11 -25.84 -19.79
CA GLN A 141 10.09 -25.47 -18.81
C GLN A 141 9.54 -26.70 -18.07
N SER A 142 9.28 -27.79 -18.78
CA SER A 142 8.79 -29.04 -18.18
C SER A 142 9.79 -29.64 -17.22
N ALA A 143 11.08 -29.68 -17.59
CA ALA A 143 12.15 -30.16 -16.71
C ALA A 143 12.29 -29.29 -15.45
N TRP A 144 12.18 -27.97 -15.57
CA TRP A 144 12.23 -27.05 -14.44
C TRP A 144 11.00 -27.20 -13.52
N MET A 145 9.80 -27.29 -14.09
CA MET A 145 8.57 -27.56 -13.33
C MET A 145 8.64 -28.91 -12.60
N GLY A 146 9.15 -29.95 -13.24
CA GLY A 146 9.34 -31.26 -12.62
C GLY A 146 10.17 -31.19 -11.34
N LYS A 147 11.31 -30.47 -11.37
CA LYS A 147 12.16 -30.25 -10.19
C LYS A 147 11.45 -29.48 -9.08
N LEU A 148 10.59 -28.52 -9.43
CA LEU A 148 9.81 -27.76 -8.46
C LEU A 148 8.73 -28.64 -7.80
N VAL A 149 8.03 -29.45 -8.59
CA VAL A 149 7.01 -30.37 -8.08
C VAL A 149 7.63 -31.41 -7.18
N GLU A 150 8.77 -32.00 -7.58
CA GLU A 150 9.50 -32.97 -6.75
C GLU A 150 9.90 -32.37 -5.39
N ARG A 151 10.43 -31.14 -5.40
CA ARG A 151 10.76 -30.42 -4.16
C ARG A 151 9.54 -30.19 -3.27
N CYS A 152 8.40 -29.87 -3.86
CA CYS A 152 7.17 -29.60 -3.12
C CYS A 152 6.41 -30.88 -2.72
N SER A 153 6.68 -32.02 -3.35
CA SER A 153 5.94 -33.28 -3.16
C SER A 153 6.00 -33.79 -1.71
N GLY A 154 7.12 -33.55 -1.01
CA GLY A 154 7.26 -33.89 0.41
C GLY A 154 6.83 -32.78 1.39
N MET A 155 6.39 -31.63 0.89
CA MET A 155 6.15 -30.45 1.71
C MET A 155 4.72 -30.45 2.27
N ARG A 156 4.59 -30.60 3.59
CA ARG A 156 3.31 -30.42 4.29
C ARG A 156 3.25 -29.00 4.85
N MET A 157 2.25 -28.24 4.40
CA MET A 157 2.01 -26.88 4.87
C MET A 157 0.66 -26.81 5.58
N THR A 158 0.62 -26.12 6.72
CA THR A 158 -0.62 -25.75 7.38
C THR A 158 -1.02 -24.37 6.90
N ILE A 159 -1.97 -24.30 5.95
CA ILE A 159 -2.53 -23.03 5.50
C ILE A 159 -3.53 -22.58 6.57
N SER A 160 -3.15 -21.57 7.36
CA SER A 160 -4.01 -21.04 8.42
C SER A 160 -4.95 -19.97 7.88
N GLY A 161 -6.25 -20.24 7.96
CA GLY A 161 -7.33 -19.26 7.80
C GLY A 161 -8.30 -19.56 6.65
N PRO A 162 -9.57 -19.14 6.76
CA PRO A 162 -10.49 -19.21 5.63
C PRO A 162 -10.06 -18.20 4.56
N ALA A 163 -10.23 -18.56 3.29
CA ALA A 163 -10.26 -17.62 2.17
C ALA A 163 -11.56 -16.78 2.20
N ALA A 164 -11.88 -16.15 3.34
CA ALA A 164 -12.91 -15.10 3.50
C ALA A 164 -13.08 -14.73 5.00
N GLY A 165 -13.14 -13.42 5.31
CA GLY A 165 -13.98 -12.92 6.41
C GLY A 165 -13.33 -12.40 7.70
N ALA A 166 -12.02 -12.43 7.88
CA ALA A 166 -11.40 -11.86 9.10
C ALA A 166 -10.90 -10.42 8.89
N ALA A 167 -11.30 -9.51 9.78
CA ALA A 167 -10.88 -8.10 9.75
C ALA A 167 -9.36 -7.93 9.96
N PRO A 168 -8.72 -6.90 9.37
CA PRO A 168 -7.27 -6.73 9.42
C PRO A 168 -6.73 -6.45 10.85
N PRO A 169 -5.51 -6.93 11.17
CA PRO A 169 -4.92 -6.85 12.52
C PRO A 169 -4.55 -5.43 13.00
N TRP A 170 -4.58 -4.41 12.13
CA TRP A 170 -4.25 -3.03 12.49
C TRP A 170 -5.42 -2.20 13.05
N LYS A 171 -6.60 -2.79 13.26
CA LYS A 171 -7.71 -2.12 13.97
C LYS A 171 -7.49 -1.92 15.48
N LYS A 172 -6.26 -1.97 15.99
CA LYS A 172 -5.94 -1.44 17.33
C LYS A 172 -5.91 0.08 17.26
N LYS A 173 -7.06 0.70 17.50
CA LYS A 173 -7.20 2.13 17.82
C LYS A 173 -6.18 2.45 18.91
N ARG A 174 -5.16 3.27 18.60
CA ARG A 174 -4.29 3.86 19.62
C ARG A 174 -5.22 4.51 20.64
N ARG A 175 -5.23 4.03 21.90
CA ARG A 175 -5.89 4.75 23.01
C ARG A 175 -5.18 6.09 23.09
N GLY A 176 -5.83 7.13 22.56
CA GLY A 176 -5.39 8.51 22.76
C GLY A 176 -5.36 8.77 24.26
N GLY A 177 -4.21 9.22 24.75
CA GLY A 177 -4.03 9.67 26.12
C GLY A 177 -5.12 10.69 26.48
N GLY A 178 -5.73 10.49 27.64
CA GLY A 178 -6.85 11.30 28.12
C GLY A 178 -6.48 12.78 28.22
N GLY A 179 -7.17 13.62 27.44
CA GLY A 179 -7.24 15.04 27.69
C GLY A 179 -7.98 15.28 29.02
N LYS A 180 -7.29 15.89 29.98
CA LYS A 180 -7.88 16.47 31.19
C LYS A 180 -8.92 17.51 30.78
N SER A 181 -10.20 17.22 31.01
CA SER A 181 -11.25 18.24 31.03
C SER A 181 -10.98 19.22 32.17
N LYS A 182 -10.67 20.47 31.84
CA LYS A 182 -10.65 21.58 32.81
C LYS A 182 -12.10 21.94 33.17
N ALA A 183 -12.41 21.85 34.45
CA ALA A 183 -13.66 22.31 35.04
C ALA A 183 -13.77 23.84 34.90
N ALA A 184 -14.87 24.29 34.31
CA ALA A 184 -15.27 25.70 34.29
C ALA A 184 -15.88 26.05 35.65
N GLY A 185 -15.27 27.02 36.34
CA GLY A 185 -15.73 27.53 37.62
C GLY A 185 -17.03 28.33 37.47
N ASN A 186 -18.06 27.91 38.21
CA ASN A 186 -19.32 28.63 38.31
C ASN A 186 -19.18 29.70 39.41
N LYS A 187 -19.18 30.99 39.03
CA LYS A 187 -19.29 32.12 39.98
C LYS A 187 -20.76 32.38 40.26
N ALA A 188 -21.22 32.01 41.46
CA ALA A 188 -22.48 32.46 42.03
C ALA A 188 -22.24 33.69 42.92
N THR A 189 -22.91 34.80 42.63
CA THR A 189 -23.03 35.98 43.49
C THR A 189 -24.33 35.92 44.31
N PRO A 190 -24.36 36.49 45.52
CA PRO A 190 -25.41 36.20 46.51
C PRO A 190 -26.68 37.03 46.31
N SER A 191 -27.82 36.41 46.61
CA SER A 191 -29.18 36.97 46.58
C SER A 191 -29.51 37.74 47.88
N LYS A 192 -30.13 38.92 47.74
CA LYS A 192 -30.75 39.71 48.84
C LYS A 192 -32.15 39.16 49.19
N PRO A 193 -32.61 39.28 50.45
CA PRO A 193 -33.92 38.78 50.86
C PRO A 193 -35.06 39.80 50.65
N ARG A 194 -36.10 39.32 49.96
CA ARG A 194 -37.54 39.32 50.30
C ARG A 194 -38.12 40.52 51.10
N GLN A 195 -38.98 41.31 50.45
CA GLN A 195 -40.16 41.92 51.08
C GLN A 195 -41.40 41.72 50.21
N ALA A 196 -42.54 41.56 50.87
CA ALA A 196 -43.80 41.05 50.33
C ALA A 196 -44.88 42.14 50.25
N ARG A 197 -45.97 41.80 49.53
CA ARG A 197 -47.37 42.32 49.66
C ARG A 197 -47.60 43.72 49.03
N LYS A 198 -48.67 44.05 48.29
CA LYS A 198 -50.08 43.63 48.25
C LYS A 198 -50.72 43.92 46.87
N LYS A 199 -51.59 43.00 46.42
CA LYS A 199 -52.96 43.14 45.86
C LYS A 199 -53.43 44.51 45.31
N ARG A 200 -53.91 44.55 44.05
CA ARG A 200 -55.34 44.65 43.63
C ARG A 200 -55.51 44.84 42.10
N ALA A 201 -56.30 43.93 41.50
CA ALA A 201 -57.43 44.04 40.55
C ALA A 201 -57.68 45.30 39.66
N PRO A 202 -58.51 45.15 38.59
CA PRO A 202 -58.22 45.64 37.24
C PRO A 202 -59.14 46.78 36.76
N LEU A 203 -58.79 47.37 35.61
CA LEU A 203 -59.65 47.70 34.47
C LEU A 203 -58.75 47.83 33.22
#